data_AF-A0A813KAW1-F1
#
_entry.id   AF-A0A813KAW1-F1
#
_cell.length_a   1.000
_cell.length_b   1.000
_cell.length_c   1.000
_cell.angle_alpha   90.00
_cell.angle_beta   90.00
_cell.angle_gamma   90.00
#
_symmetry.space_group_name_H-M   'P 1'
#
loop_
_entity.id
_entity.type
_entity.pdbx_description
1 polymer ?
#
loop_
_entity_poly.entity_id
_entity_poly.type
_entity_poly.pdbx_seq_one_letter_code
_entity_poly.pdbx_strand_id
1 'polypeptide(L)'
;GAIPLDSNGDEIPDYYNENDKATRGPCSRFLDDFTMKLIPDTMCQWTTDSDFFIEVSTSSTIAPGDLVRLRPGTIYASKMQVSGVMLFSQPSSDFGVVSVPDNLVSPAVDVSGLKYMDTCTELTLDGSGSKDYGYRGPFVWALKSAEPPKSEPHMRQLQKLIAELTSVRQVQVLRIPPFLLQPDTTYNFTLEVQSFWDPALWGNLSHSVFVSRDAIPPL
;
A
#
# COMPACT_ATOMS: atom_id res chain seq x y z
N GLY A 1 -1.69 -17.60 -19.13
CA GLY A 1 -2.89 -17.63 -19.97
C GLY A 1 -2.63 -17.01 -21.34
N ALA A 2 -2.83 -17.78 -22.41
CA ALA A 2 -2.85 -17.28 -23.79
C ALA A 2 -4.28 -16.84 -24.18
N ILE A 3 -4.38 -15.85 -25.06
CA ILE A 3 -5.69 -15.43 -25.59
C ILE A 3 -6.21 -16.56 -26.51
N PRO A 4 -7.44 -17.05 -26.30
CA PRO A 4 -8.03 -18.02 -27.19
C PRO A 4 -8.32 -17.40 -28.55
N LEU A 5 -8.09 -18.15 -29.63
CA LEU A 5 -8.48 -17.78 -30.98
C LEU A 5 -9.60 -18.70 -31.45
N ASP A 6 -10.67 -18.08 -31.91
CA ASP A 6 -11.75 -18.74 -32.63
C ASP A 6 -11.53 -18.48 -34.13
N SER A 7 -11.33 -19.56 -34.89
CA SER A 7 -11.10 -19.52 -36.33
C SER A 7 -12.36 -19.83 -37.14
N ASN A 8 -13.42 -20.30 -36.48
CA ASN A 8 -14.62 -20.82 -37.12
C ASN A 8 -15.87 -19.95 -36.85
N GLY A 9 -15.79 -18.99 -35.92
CA GLY A 9 -16.83 -18.02 -35.61
C GLY A 9 -17.87 -18.50 -34.61
N ASP A 10 -17.61 -19.58 -33.87
CA ASP A 10 -18.49 -20.10 -32.83
C ASP A 10 -18.14 -19.54 -31.43
N GLU A 11 -18.83 -20.02 -30.38
CA GLU A 11 -18.63 -19.53 -29.02
C GLU A 11 -17.44 -20.22 -28.29
N ILE A 12 -16.79 -21.20 -28.92
CA ILE A 12 -15.77 -22.08 -28.37
C ILE A 12 -14.43 -21.85 -29.10
N PRO A 13 -13.36 -21.48 -28.40
CA PRO A 13 -12.07 -21.33 -29.05
C PRO A 13 -11.55 -22.62 -29.69
N ASP A 14 -10.82 -22.50 -30.81
CA ASP A 14 -10.23 -23.64 -31.51
C ASP A 14 -8.79 -23.93 -31.04
N TYR A 15 -8.00 -22.88 -30.82
CA TYR A 15 -6.60 -22.97 -30.39
C TYR A 15 -6.16 -21.73 -29.60
N TYR A 16 -4.97 -21.77 -29.02
CA TYR A 16 -4.36 -20.64 -28.35
C TYR A 16 -3.19 -20.09 -29.16
N ASN A 17 -3.02 -18.78 -29.14
CA ASN A 17 -1.77 -18.19 -29.57
C ASN A 17 -0.80 -18.15 -28.37
N GLU A 18 0.13 -19.10 -28.32
CA GLU A 18 1.20 -19.14 -27.31
C GLU A 18 2.05 -17.85 -27.33
N ASN A 19 2.15 -17.17 -28.47
CA ASN A 19 2.85 -15.88 -28.57
C ASN A 19 2.07 -14.73 -27.90
N ASP A 20 0.77 -14.91 -27.65
CA ASP A 20 -0.10 -13.97 -26.93
C ASP A 20 -0.30 -14.37 -25.46
N LYS A 21 0.55 -15.26 -24.91
CA LYS A 21 0.63 -15.41 -23.46
C LYS A 21 0.89 -14.04 -22.85
N ALA A 22 -0.08 -13.53 -22.10
CA ALA A 22 -0.01 -12.16 -21.61
C ALA A 22 1.13 -12.01 -20.58
N THR A 23 2.26 -11.52 -21.08
CA THR A 23 3.52 -11.35 -20.35
C THR A 23 3.45 -10.19 -19.37
N ARG A 24 2.74 -9.11 -19.73
CA ARG A 24 2.28 -8.01 -18.87
C ARG A 24 1.44 -7.05 -19.71
N GLY A 25 0.31 -6.57 -19.20
CA GLY A 25 -0.53 -5.63 -19.96
C GLY A 25 -1.66 -5.03 -19.11
N PRO A 26 -2.49 -4.15 -19.70
CA PRO A 26 -3.57 -3.52 -18.97
C PRO A 26 -4.61 -4.56 -18.52
N CYS A 27 -5.02 -4.48 -17.25
CA CYS A 27 -5.98 -5.40 -16.65
C CYS A 27 -7.36 -5.40 -17.32
N SER A 28 -7.72 -4.31 -18.01
CA SER A 28 -8.99 -4.17 -18.74
C SER A 28 -9.23 -5.21 -19.83
N ARG A 29 -8.17 -5.91 -20.27
CA ARG A 29 -8.26 -7.05 -21.18
C ARG A 29 -8.96 -8.27 -20.56
N PHE A 30 -8.84 -8.44 -19.25
CA PHE A 30 -9.34 -9.62 -18.52
C PHE A 30 -10.43 -9.27 -17.52
N LEU A 31 -10.44 -8.04 -17.02
CA LEU A 31 -11.37 -7.55 -16.01
C LEU A 31 -12.42 -6.64 -16.66
N ASP A 32 -13.63 -6.71 -16.12
CA ASP A 32 -14.74 -5.92 -16.62
C ASP A 32 -14.72 -4.48 -16.08
N ASP A 33 -15.64 -3.66 -16.60
CA ASP A 33 -15.70 -2.24 -16.25
C ASP A 33 -16.14 -2.01 -14.79
N PHE A 34 -16.80 -2.99 -14.16
CA PHE A 34 -17.12 -2.92 -12.73
C PHE A 34 -15.83 -2.97 -11.90
N THR A 35 -14.98 -3.94 -12.19
CA THR A 35 -13.71 -4.14 -11.49
C THR A 35 -12.72 -3.01 -11.80
N MET A 36 -12.63 -2.60 -13.06
CA MET A 36 -11.69 -1.55 -13.49
C MET A 36 -11.99 -0.17 -12.86
N LYS A 37 -13.20 0.07 -12.34
CA LYS A 37 -13.49 1.27 -11.54
C LYS A 37 -12.78 1.26 -10.17
N LEU A 38 -12.58 0.08 -9.58
CA LEU A 38 -11.89 -0.07 -8.30
C LEU A 38 -10.37 -0.13 -8.46
N ILE A 39 -9.90 -0.56 -9.62
CA ILE A 39 -8.47 -0.69 -9.95
C ILE A 39 -8.09 0.00 -11.27
N PRO A 40 -8.22 1.34 -11.35
CA PRO A 40 -7.82 2.09 -12.54
C PRO A 40 -6.32 2.01 -12.78
N ASP A 41 -5.90 2.08 -14.05
CA ASP A 41 -4.50 2.13 -14.48
C ASP A 41 -3.64 0.97 -13.97
N THR A 42 -4.25 -0.20 -13.80
CA THR A 42 -3.58 -1.40 -13.28
C THR A 42 -3.03 -2.31 -14.38
N MET A 43 -1.94 -2.99 -14.03
CA MET A 43 -1.25 -3.92 -14.91
C MET A 43 -1.45 -5.34 -14.40
N CYS A 44 -1.71 -6.25 -15.33
CA CYS A 44 -1.97 -7.64 -15.07
C CYS A 44 -0.99 -8.51 -15.84
N GLN A 45 -0.60 -9.62 -15.24
CA GLN A 45 0.25 -10.62 -15.87
C GLN A 45 -0.11 -12.01 -15.36
N TRP A 46 0.02 -13.01 -16.22
CA TRP A 46 -0.02 -14.39 -15.77
C TRP A 46 1.37 -14.77 -15.24
N THR A 47 1.44 -15.22 -13.99
CA THR A 47 2.68 -15.74 -13.41
C THR A 47 2.83 -17.22 -13.66
N THR A 48 1.71 -17.94 -13.79
CA THR A 48 1.65 -19.34 -14.20
C THR A 48 0.45 -19.55 -15.13
N ASP A 49 0.14 -20.80 -15.50
CA ASP A 49 -1.07 -21.11 -16.26
C ASP A 49 -2.35 -21.02 -15.42
N SER A 50 -2.24 -20.96 -14.09
CA SER A 50 -3.36 -20.82 -13.15
C SER A 50 -3.36 -19.52 -12.34
N ASP A 51 -2.21 -18.83 -12.25
CA ASP A 51 -2.04 -17.71 -11.34
C ASP A 51 -1.95 -16.38 -12.09
N PHE A 52 -2.75 -15.44 -11.62
CA PHE A 52 -2.89 -14.11 -12.21
C PHE A 52 -2.47 -13.05 -11.20
N PHE A 53 -1.45 -12.27 -11.54
CA PHE A 53 -0.92 -11.20 -10.72
C PHE A 53 -1.46 -9.86 -11.20
N ILE A 54 -1.95 -9.05 -10.26
CA ILE A 54 -2.49 -7.71 -10.48
C ILE A 54 -1.62 -6.71 -9.73
N GLU A 55 -0.95 -5.83 -10.46
CA GLU A 55 -0.24 -4.69 -9.92
C GLU A 55 -1.21 -3.51 -9.79
N VAL A 56 -1.64 -3.26 -8.56
CA VAL A 56 -2.60 -2.20 -8.25
C VAL A 56 -1.94 -0.82 -8.19
N SER A 57 -2.62 0.19 -8.74
CA SER A 57 -2.17 1.57 -8.70
C SER A 57 -2.43 2.19 -7.32
N THR A 58 -1.77 3.31 -7.03
CA THR A 58 -2.02 4.09 -5.81
C THR A 58 -3.38 4.78 -5.79
N SER A 59 -4.02 4.96 -6.95
CA SER A 59 -5.38 5.48 -7.10
C SER A 59 -6.46 4.41 -6.94
N SER A 60 -6.07 3.13 -6.86
CA SER A 60 -7.01 2.03 -6.68
C SER A 60 -7.67 2.05 -5.30
N THR A 61 -8.98 1.81 -5.28
CA THR A 61 -9.80 1.78 -4.06
C THR A 61 -10.20 0.39 -3.63
N ILE A 62 -9.81 -0.65 -4.38
CA ILE A 62 -10.09 -2.04 -4.05
C ILE A 62 -9.63 -2.41 -2.63
N ALA A 63 -10.48 -3.12 -1.90
CA ALA A 63 -10.27 -3.54 -0.52
C ALA A 63 -10.75 -4.99 -0.30
N PRO A 64 -10.33 -5.65 0.80
CA PRO A 64 -10.86 -6.95 1.17
C PRO A 64 -12.40 -6.92 1.29
N GLY A 65 -13.05 -7.95 0.75
CA GLY A 65 -14.50 -8.07 0.64
C GLY A 65 -15.08 -7.52 -0.67
N ASP A 66 -14.32 -6.73 -1.43
CA ASP A 66 -14.76 -6.31 -2.77
C ASP A 66 -14.83 -7.49 -3.74
N LEU A 67 -15.61 -7.31 -4.80
CA LEU A 67 -15.75 -8.27 -5.87
C LEU A 67 -14.82 -7.90 -7.04
N VAL A 68 -14.12 -8.90 -7.55
CA VAL A 68 -13.33 -8.84 -8.79
C VAL A 68 -14.05 -9.69 -9.81
N ARG A 69 -14.48 -9.07 -10.90
CA ARG A 69 -15.21 -9.73 -11.96
C ARG A 69 -14.37 -9.83 -13.22
N LEU A 70 -14.30 -11.06 -13.73
CA LEU A 70 -13.68 -11.35 -15.00
C LEU A 70 -14.62 -10.90 -16.13
N ARG A 71 -14.03 -10.32 -17.18
CA ARG A 71 -14.74 -10.01 -18.41
C ARG A 71 -15.17 -11.35 -19.05
N PRO A 72 -16.45 -11.52 -19.41
CA PRO A 72 -16.92 -12.74 -20.06
C PRO A 72 -16.12 -13.04 -21.33
N GLY A 73 -15.83 -14.33 -21.58
CA GLY A 73 -15.13 -14.76 -22.79
C GLY A 73 -13.64 -14.43 -22.83
N THR A 74 -13.00 -14.17 -21.68
CA THR A 74 -11.56 -13.83 -21.64
C THR A 74 -10.66 -14.90 -21.05
N ILE A 75 -11.20 -15.79 -20.19
CA ILE A 75 -10.43 -16.84 -19.52
C ILE A 75 -11.13 -18.18 -19.73
N TYR A 76 -10.36 -19.16 -20.20
CA TYR A 76 -10.79 -20.53 -20.48
C TYR A 76 -9.74 -21.49 -19.93
N ALA A 77 -10.19 -22.59 -19.31
CA ALA A 77 -9.32 -23.72 -19.04
C ALA A 77 -9.29 -24.63 -20.26
N SER A 78 -8.15 -25.28 -20.53
CA SER A 78 -8.07 -26.28 -21.59
C SER A 78 -7.26 -27.50 -21.22
N LYS A 79 -7.47 -28.55 -22.01
CA LYS A 79 -6.74 -29.80 -21.92
C LYS A 79 -6.52 -30.39 -23.31
N MET A 80 -5.28 -30.75 -23.63
CA MET A 80 -4.96 -31.49 -24.85
C MET A 80 -5.39 -32.95 -24.71
N GLN A 81 -6.17 -33.45 -25.68
CA GLN A 81 -6.51 -34.86 -25.78
C GLN A 81 -5.40 -35.66 -26.47
N VAL A 82 -5.44 -37.00 -26.30
CA VAL A 82 -4.52 -37.94 -26.95
C VAL A 82 -4.58 -37.85 -28.48
N SER A 83 -5.73 -37.43 -29.03
CA SER A 83 -5.95 -37.18 -30.47
C SER A 83 -5.28 -35.89 -30.99
N GLY A 84 -4.67 -35.08 -30.13
CA GLY A 84 -4.10 -33.78 -30.48
C GLY A 84 -5.13 -32.64 -30.53
N VAL A 85 -6.40 -32.90 -30.19
CA VAL A 85 -7.46 -31.90 -30.14
C VAL A 85 -7.46 -31.20 -28.78
N MET A 86 -7.57 -29.87 -28.78
CA MET A 86 -7.75 -29.08 -27.56
C MET A 86 -9.21 -29.08 -27.13
N LEU A 87 -9.47 -29.47 -25.88
CA LEU A 87 -10.77 -29.24 -25.25
C LEU A 87 -10.72 -27.99 -24.40
N PHE A 88 -11.75 -27.16 -24.53
CA PHE A 88 -11.90 -25.93 -23.76
C PHE A 88 -13.05 -26.07 -22.77
N SER A 89 -12.92 -25.43 -21.61
CA SER A 89 -14.03 -25.21 -20.69
C SER A 89 -15.00 -24.18 -21.27
N GLN A 90 -16.17 -24.06 -20.65
CA GLN A 90 -16.98 -22.84 -20.79
C GLN A 90 -16.17 -21.61 -20.32
N PRO A 91 -16.44 -20.42 -20.86
CA PRO A 91 -15.75 -19.20 -20.44
C PRO A 91 -16.00 -18.92 -18.96
N SER A 92 -14.99 -18.41 -18.26
CA SER A 92 -15.18 -17.96 -16.89
C SER A 92 -16.19 -16.81 -16.84
N SER A 93 -17.26 -16.99 -16.08
CA SER A 93 -18.29 -15.99 -15.82
C SER A 93 -18.31 -15.55 -14.35
N ASP A 94 -17.25 -15.88 -13.61
CA ASP A 94 -17.26 -15.87 -12.15
C ASP A 94 -16.81 -14.52 -11.56
N PHE A 95 -17.12 -14.36 -10.28
CA PHE A 95 -16.62 -13.31 -9.41
C PHE A 95 -15.66 -13.91 -8.38
N GLY A 96 -14.51 -13.26 -8.20
CA GLY A 96 -13.65 -13.49 -7.05
C GLY A 96 -14.00 -12.52 -5.93
N VAL A 97 -13.92 -12.97 -4.67
CA VAL A 97 -13.92 -12.07 -3.52
C VAL A 97 -12.48 -11.77 -3.17
N VAL A 98 -12.15 -10.49 -3.01
CA VAL A 98 -10.82 -10.07 -2.54
C VAL A 98 -10.68 -10.51 -1.09
N SER A 99 -9.78 -11.45 -0.82
CA SER A 99 -9.43 -11.87 0.53
C SER A 99 -8.16 -11.17 1.02
N VAL A 100 -8.03 -11.07 2.34
CA VAL A 100 -6.75 -10.74 2.97
C VAL A 100 -5.78 -11.93 2.85
N PRO A 101 -4.46 -11.70 2.91
CA PRO A 101 -3.49 -12.79 3.06
C PRO A 101 -3.79 -13.66 4.29
N ASP A 102 -3.56 -14.96 4.18
CA ASP A 102 -3.85 -15.93 5.26
C ASP A 102 -3.11 -15.63 6.58
N ASN A 103 -1.89 -15.10 6.47
CA ASN A 103 -1.06 -14.74 7.61
C ASN A 103 -0.85 -13.22 7.63
N LEU A 104 -1.66 -12.55 8.44
CA LEU A 104 -1.45 -11.13 8.74
C LEU A 104 -0.50 -11.00 9.92
N VAL A 105 0.51 -10.14 9.77
CA VAL A 105 1.42 -9.76 10.84
C VAL A 105 1.20 -8.30 11.21
N SER A 106 1.50 -7.96 12.47
CA SER A 106 1.47 -6.55 12.89
C SER A 106 2.52 -5.74 12.12
N PRO A 107 2.21 -4.49 11.73
CA PRO A 107 3.17 -3.61 11.06
C PRO A 107 4.47 -3.46 11.85
N ALA A 108 5.59 -3.61 11.16
CA ALA A 108 6.91 -3.32 11.72
C ALA A 108 7.22 -1.83 11.49
N VAL A 109 7.11 -1.03 12.55
CA VAL A 109 7.34 0.42 12.48
C VAL A 109 8.83 0.72 12.47
N ASP A 110 9.24 1.57 11.53
CA ASP A 110 10.59 2.13 11.47
C ASP A 110 10.48 3.66 11.44
N VAL A 111 11.35 4.34 12.17
CA VAL A 111 11.43 5.80 12.20
C VAL A 111 12.89 6.20 12.01
N SER A 112 13.13 6.91 10.91
CA SER A 112 14.41 7.52 10.61
C SER A 112 14.34 9.03 10.77
N GLY A 113 15.45 9.66 11.15
CA GLY A 113 15.50 11.10 11.38
C GLY A 113 16.58 11.52 12.36
N LEU A 114 16.68 12.82 12.58
CA LEU A 114 17.64 13.38 13.53
C LEU A 114 17.31 12.91 14.95
N LYS A 115 18.34 12.60 15.74
CA LYS A 115 18.25 12.35 17.20
C LYS A 115 18.69 13.57 18.02
N TYR A 116 19.39 14.48 17.37
CA TYR A 116 20.02 15.65 17.97
C TYR A 116 19.91 16.78 16.94
N MET A 117 19.36 17.93 17.35
CA MET A 117 19.11 19.09 16.48
C MET A 117 19.24 20.39 17.27
N ASP A 118 19.41 21.52 16.60
CA ASP A 118 19.29 22.85 17.22
C ASP A 118 17.88 23.41 17.01
N THR A 119 17.60 24.56 17.60
CA THR A 119 16.29 25.22 17.50
C THR A 119 16.02 25.83 16.12
N CYS A 120 17.05 26.01 15.28
CA CYS A 120 16.97 26.65 13.97
C CYS A 120 16.75 25.63 12.83
N THR A 121 16.94 24.34 13.11
CA THR A 121 16.81 23.25 12.15
C THR A 121 15.34 22.79 12.08
N GLU A 122 14.86 22.47 10.88
CA GLU A 122 13.58 21.77 10.71
C GLU A 122 13.75 20.32 11.17
N LEU A 123 12.83 19.84 12.03
CA LEU A 123 12.80 18.42 12.37
C LEU A 123 12.10 17.66 11.26
N THR A 124 12.79 16.70 10.65
CA THR A 124 12.18 15.72 9.74
C THR A 124 12.30 14.32 10.35
N LEU A 125 11.16 13.67 10.58
CA LEU A 125 11.06 12.25 10.94
C LEU A 125 10.34 11.51 9.82
N ASP A 126 10.92 10.43 9.34
CA ASP A 126 10.43 9.65 8.21
C ASP A 126 10.12 8.20 8.64
N GLY A 127 8.86 7.84 8.51
CA GLY A 127 8.31 6.52 8.81
C GLY A 127 8.22 5.59 7.59
N SER A 128 8.60 6.03 6.40
CA SER A 128 8.42 5.30 5.13
C SER A 128 9.12 3.93 5.08
N GLY A 129 10.14 3.72 5.92
CA GLY A 129 10.81 2.43 6.10
C GLY A 129 9.98 1.35 6.80
N SER A 130 8.82 1.71 7.35
CA SER A 130 7.90 0.76 8.00
C SER A 130 7.44 -0.33 7.02
N LYS A 131 7.13 -1.53 7.53
CA LYS A 131 6.76 -2.71 6.73
C LYS A 131 5.45 -3.32 7.18
N ASP A 132 4.90 -4.19 6.34
CA ASP A 132 3.74 -5.04 6.64
C ASP A 132 2.43 -4.31 6.98
N TYR A 133 2.31 -3.04 6.59
CA TYR A 133 1.10 -2.22 6.77
C TYR A 133 0.16 -2.22 5.55
N GLY A 134 0.48 -3.01 4.52
CA GLY A 134 -0.32 -3.12 3.30
C GLY A 134 -0.26 -1.90 2.36
N TYR A 135 0.76 -1.04 2.51
CA TYR A 135 1.02 0.17 1.70
C TYR A 135 -0.07 1.27 1.71
N ARG A 136 -1.26 0.98 2.23
CA ARG A 136 -2.39 1.91 2.34
C ARG A 136 -2.79 2.21 3.79
N GLY A 137 -2.15 1.54 4.75
CA GLY A 137 -2.34 1.77 6.17
C GLY A 137 -2.01 3.20 6.60
N PRO A 138 -2.77 3.79 7.54
CA PRO A 138 -2.52 5.15 8.01
C PRO A 138 -1.29 5.22 8.92
N PHE A 139 -0.63 6.38 8.88
CA PHE A 139 0.49 6.77 9.74
C PHE A 139 -0.02 7.86 10.68
N VAL A 140 0.11 7.63 11.99
CA VAL A 140 -0.35 8.58 13.02
C VAL A 140 0.85 8.99 13.84
N TRP A 141 1.23 10.26 13.73
CA TRP A 141 2.28 10.85 14.55
C TRP A 141 1.67 11.51 15.78
N ALA A 142 2.36 11.39 16.92
CA ALA A 142 2.01 12.11 18.13
C ALA A 142 3.24 12.50 18.93
N LEU A 143 3.08 13.52 19.78
CA LEU A 143 4.06 13.87 20.80
C LEU A 143 3.65 13.22 22.13
N LYS A 144 4.47 12.28 22.61
CA LYS A 144 4.22 11.51 23.83
C LYS A 144 4.65 12.25 25.08
N SER A 145 5.87 12.80 25.08
CA SER A 145 6.40 13.54 26.22
C SER A 145 7.53 14.48 25.84
N ALA A 146 7.87 15.39 26.75
CA ALA A 146 9.05 16.24 26.66
C ALA A 146 9.77 16.24 28.02
N GLU A 147 11.10 16.16 28.00
CA GLU A 147 11.96 16.12 29.17
C GLU A 147 13.05 17.20 29.08
N PRO A 148 13.08 18.20 29.98
CA PRO A 148 12.18 18.38 31.12
C PRO A 148 10.74 18.74 30.71
N PRO A 149 9.74 18.49 31.58
CA PRO A 149 8.34 18.81 31.28
C PRO A 149 8.16 20.28 30.87
N LYS A 150 7.40 20.48 29.79
CA LYS A 150 7.06 21.82 29.28
C LYS A 150 5.68 22.27 29.74
N SER A 151 5.39 23.56 29.58
CA SER A 151 4.09 24.11 29.92
C SER A 151 2.99 23.46 29.10
N GLU A 152 1.80 23.29 29.70
CA GLU A 152 0.64 22.70 29.01
C GLU A 152 0.28 23.44 27.70
N PRO A 153 0.30 24.78 27.63
CA PRO A 153 0.04 25.49 26.39
C PRO A 153 1.01 25.14 25.26
N HIS A 154 2.30 24.95 25.60
CA HIS A 154 3.34 24.56 24.64
C HIS A 154 3.09 23.16 24.09
N MET A 155 2.83 22.19 24.98
CA MET A 155 2.53 20.81 24.60
C MET A 155 1.28 20.73 23.74
N ARG A 156 0.22 21.46 24.11
CA ARG A 156 -1.04 21.49 23.36
C ARG A 156 -0.88 22.14 21.99
N GLN A 157 -0.09 23.21 21.87
CA GLN A 157 0.21 23.83 20.59
C GLN A 157 0.95 22.86 19.65
N LEU A 158 1.98 22.17 20.15
CA LEU A 158 2.72 21.17 19.36
C LEU A 158 1.83 19.99 18.95
N GLN A 159 1.03 19.45 19.87
CA GLN A 159 0.12 18.35 19.56
C GLN A 159 -0.92 18.75 18.51
N LYS A 160 -1.47 19.97 18.61
CA LYS A 160 -2.41 20.49 17.61
C LYS A 160 -1.73 20.62 16.24
N LEU A 161 -0.52 21.16 16.20
CA LEU A 161 0.25 21.27 14.96
C LEU A 161 0.51 19.89 14.34
N ILE A 162 0.98 18.92 15.13
CA ILE A 162 1.23 17.56 14.64
C ILE A 162 -0.05 16.97 14.06
N ALA A 163 -1.17 17.08 14.78
CA ALA A 163 -2.47 16.59 14.30
C ALA A 163 -2.93 17.28 13.00
N GLU A 164 -2.66 18.58 12.84
CA GLU A 164 -2.94 19.33 11.60
C GLU A 164 -2.04 18.85 10.45
N LEU A 165 -0.74 18.67 10.70
CA LEU A 165 0.22 18.18 9.71
C LEU A 165 -0.08 16.76 9.25
N THR A 166 -0.63 15.92 10.12
CA THR A 166 -1.02 14.54 9.81
C THR A 166 -2.50 14.37 9.46
N SER A 167 -3.26 15.48 9.33
CA SER A 167 -4.69 15.43 9.02
C SER A 167 -4.97 14.88 7.61
N VAL A 168 -4.00 15.03 6.71
CA VAL A 168 -4.00 14.37 5.40
C VAL A 168 -3.60 12.90 5.62
N ARG A 169 -4.48 11.96 5.28
CA ARG A 169 -4.22 10.52 5.46
C ARG A 169 -2.93 10.13 4.74
N GLN A 170 -2.12 9.27 5.38
CA GLN A 170 -0.87 8.67 4.85
C GLN A 170 0.37 9.58 4.84
N VAL A 171 0.46 10.59 5.71
CA VAL A 171 1.70 11.35 5.88
C VAL A 171 2.76 10.49 6.57
N GLN A 172 3.62 9.88 5.76
CA GLN A 172 4.75 9.07 6.21
C GLN A 172 5.87 9.92 6.84
N VAL A 173 5.92 11.22 6.54
CA VAL A 173 6.99 12.13 6.98
C VAL A 173 6.43 13.25 7.84
N LEU A 174 6.84 13.30 9.10
CA LEU A 174 6.55 14.42 10.00
C LEU A 174 7.60 15.51 9.84
N ARG A 175 7.16 16.74 9.59
CA ARG A 175 8.03 17.93 9.51
C ARG A 175 7.59 18.97 10.52
N ILE A 176 8.43 19.26 11.51
CA ILE A 176 8.17 20.33 12.48
C ILE A 176 9.05 21.53 12.12
N PRO A 177 8.44 22.69 11.81
CA PRO A 177 9.17 23.90 11.50
C PRO A 177 10.17 24.33 12.60
N PRO A 178 11.23 25.07 12.23
CA PRO A 178 12.16 25.67 13.18
C PRO A 178 11.48 26.52 14.26
N PHE A 179 12.16 26.73 15.38
CA PHE A 179 11.78 27.58 16.52
C PHE A 179 10.56 27.13 17.33
N LEU A 180 9.88 26.04 16.93
CA LEU A 180 8.74 25.50 17.67
C LEU A 180 9.16 24.59 18.83
N LEU A 181 10.30 23.93 18.72
CA LEU A 181 10.85 23.11 19.79
C LEU A 181 11.75 23.97 20.67
N GLN A 182 11.62 23.79 21.99
CA GLN A 182 12.41 24.55 22.96
C GLN A 182 13.78 23.89 23.16
N PRO A 183 14.83 24.69 23.39
CA PRO A 183 16.16 24.17 23.65
C PRO A 183 16.23 23.41 24.99
N ASP A 184 17.32 22.67 25.15
CA ASP A 184 17.66 21.86 26.33
C ASP A 184 16.54 20.86 26.69
N THR A 185 15.92 20.28 25.67
CA THR A 185 14.73 19.44 25.82
C THR A 185 14.79 18.23 24.90
N THR A 186 14.49 17.06 25.46
CA THR A 186 14.25 15.82 24.71
C THR A 186 12.76 15.68 24.44
N TYR A 187 12.37 15.69 23.17
CA TYR A 187 11.00 15.42 22.74
C TYR A 187 10.88 13.96 22.30
N ASN A 188 9.87 13.25 22.83
CA ASN A 188 9.58 11.88 22.48
C ASN A 188 8.38 11.85 21.54
N PHE A 189 8.64 11.59 20.26
CA PHE A 189 7.62 11.41 19.24
C PHE A 189 7.25 9.94 19.13
N THR A 190 6.00 9.66 18.84
CA THR A 190 5.52 8.30 18.54
C THR A 190 4.97 8.27 17.14
N LEU A 191 5.34 7.21 16.41
CA LEU A 191 4.68 6.82 15.18
C LEU A 191 3.87 5.56 15.45
N GLU A 192 2.59 5.60 15.12
CA GLU A 192 1.72 4.44 15.04
C GLU A 192 1.39 4.17 13.56
N VAL A 193 1.55 2.91 13.17
CA VAL A 193 1.21 2.45 11.80
C VAL A 193 0.17 1.35 11.94
N GLN A 194 -0.98 1.56 11.30
CA GLN A 194 -2.07 0.57 11.29
C GLN A 194 -2.04 -0.21 9.97
N SER A 195 -2.34 -1.51 10.04
CA SER A 195 -2.47 -2.35 8.86
C SER A 195 -3.69 -1.95 8.04
N PHE A 196 -3.53 -1.90 6.71
CA PHE A 196 -4.67 -1.77 5.80
C PHE A 196 -5.59 -3.00 5.84
N TRP A 197 -5.03 -4.18 6.11
CA TRP A 197 -5.75 -5.45 6.02
C TRP A 197 -6.63 -5.74 7.24
N ASP A 198 -6.20 -5.31 8.41
CA ASP A 198 -6.92 -5.48 9.67
C ASP A 198 -6.68 -4.27 10.59
N PRO A 199 -7.72 -3.48 10.90
CA PRO A 199 -7.61 -2.34 11.81
C PRO A 199 -7.15 -2.70 13.23
N ALA A 200 -7.29 -3.95 13.66
CA ALA A 200 -6.82 -4.42 14.96
C ALA A 200 -5.29 -4.63 14.98
N LEU A 201 -4.64 -4.72 13.83
CA LEU A 201 -3.19 -4.87 13.72
C LEU A 201 -2.55 -3.50 13.55
N TRP A 202 -1.73 -3.14 14.53
CA TRP A 202 -0.97 -1.91 14.54
C TRP A 202 0.41 -2.15 15.15
N GLY A 203 1.36 -1.33 14.73
CA GLY A 203 2.67 -1.23 15.35
C GLY A 203 2.88 0.19 15.87
N ASN A 204 3.76 0.34 16.85
CA ASN A 204 4.18 1.64 17.33
C ASN A 204 5.69 1.67 17.60
N LEU A 205 6.29 2.85 17.44
CA LEU A 205 7.67 3.11 17.82
C LEU A 205 7.77 4.53 18.40
N SER A 206 8.60 4.69 19.43
CA SER A 206 8.96 6.01 19.96
C SER A 206 10.34 6.42 19.45
N HIS A 207 10.47 7.66 19.00
CA HIS A 207 11.73 8.28 18.57
C HIS A 207 11.99 9.56 19.36
N SER A 208 13.15 9.61 20.01
CA SER A 208 13.56 10.72 20.87
C SER A 208 14.48 11.68 20.12
N VAL A 209 14.20 12.98 20.25
CA VAL A 209 15.00 14.04 19.66
C VAL A 209 15.41 15.02 20.74
N PHE A 210 16.71 15.18 20.95
CA PHE A 210 17.24 16.22 21.82
C PHE A 210 17.44 17.52 21.03
N VAL A 211 16.93 18.62 21.58
CA VAL A 211 17.05 19.96 21.00
C VAL A 211 18.07 20.75 21.80
N SER A 212 19.20 21.05 21.19
CA SER A 212 20.28 21.84 21.75
C SER A 212 19.94 23.33 21.72
N ARG A 213 20.40 24.06 22.74
CA ARG A 213 20.46 25.52 22.72
C ARG A 213 21.48 26.04 21.72
N ASP A 214 22.61 25.35 21.63
CA ASP A 214 23.72 25.75 20.80
C ASP A 214 23.52 25.24 19.37
N ALA A 215 23.92 26.06 18.40
CA ALA A 215 23.91 25.67 16.99
C ALA A 215 24.81 24.45 16.79
N ILE A 216 24.30 23.47 16.05
CA ILE A 216 25.06 22.25 15.77
C ILE A 216 25.81 22.46 14.46
N PRO A 217 27.14 22.25 14.42
CA PRO A 217 27.88 22.34 13.17
C PRO A 217 27.32 21.33 12.15
N PRO A 218 27.21 21.70 10.86
CA PRO A 218 26.83 20.73 9.83
C PRO A 218 27.84 19.58 9.82
N LEU A 219 27.33 18.35 9.86
CA LEU A 219 28.11 17.11 9.72
C LEU A 219 28.67 16.96 8.31
#